data_AF-A0A1H0W0Y3-F1
#
_entry.id   AF-A0A1H0W0Y3-F1
#
_cell.length_a   1.000
_cell.length_b   1.000
_cell.length_c   1.000
_cell.angle_alpha   90.00
_cell.angle_beta   90.00
_cell.angle_gamma   90.00
#
_symmetry.space_group_name_H-M   'P 1'
#
loop_
_entity.id
_entity.type
_entity.pdbx_description
1 polymer ?
#
loop_
_entity_poly.entity_id
_entity_poly.type
_entity_poly.pdbx_seq_one_letter_code
_entity_poly.pdbx_strand_id
1 'polypeptide(L)'
;MRSRTGAGVAVTLLFALVLAGCSGASGHRPAVRVGYPFDGVTRFSEAERRVLHDAEERLVAECMNSRGFDYEPSERGGEESGADNPYGLLTPERAADDGYGMTMRAVRNSSVGKDEARTKRSESPERDRALTGTEENRKTITTETGTELTFATDGCLHEARTEVYGKSWDRAFYTMQDLSNEVIRGVTGSAEFSEAQRRWSECMSSAGHEYETLQGPLRTIREKLDEQGPTEEIAGLELSLAEQDARCQRRVELAETTREVQRVEEEKALEGHRARLKELRRLRRAALNSARSVMADE
;
A
#
# COMPACT_ATOMS: atom_id res chain seq x y z
N MET A 1 68.04 66.70 20.42
CA MET A 1 69.07 65.71 20.80
C MET A 1 68.51 64.30 20.60
N ARG A 2 69.27 63.47 19.87
CA ARG A 2 69.23 61.98 19.76
C ARG A 2 67.99 61.26 19.19
N SER A 3 68.06 61.07 17.87
CA SER A 3 67.92 59.83 17.07
C SER A 3 67.35 58.54 17.69
N ARG A 4 66.46 57.87 16.94
CA ARG A 4 66.77 56.57 16.27
C ARG A 4 65.69 56.13 15.27
N THR A 5 66.20 55.53 14.19
CA THR A 5 65.59 54.98 12.97
C THR A 5 64.83 53.67 13.15
N GLY A 6 63.88 53.37 12.26
CA GLY A 6 63.36 52.01 12.03
C GLY A 6 62.38 51.96 10.86
N ALA A 7 62.75 51.26 9.79
CA ALA A 7 62.06 51.15 8.50
C ALA A 7 60.90 50.13 8.51
N GLY A 8 60.01 50.22 7.51
CA GLY A 8 59.06 49.14 7.21
C GLY A 8 57.98 49.52 6.20
N VAL A 9 58.21 49.23 4.93
CA VAL A 9 57.27 49.32 3.79
C VAL A 9 56.34 48.10 3.81
N ALA A 10 55.04 48.28 3.55
CA ALA A 10 54.20 47.28 2.88
C ALA A 10 52.91 47.92 2.33
N VAL A 11 52.87 48.07 1.00
CA VAL A 11 51.69 48.38 0.20
C VAL A 11 50.99 47.06 -0.12
N THR A 12 49.70 46.94 0.14
CA THR A 12 48.88 45.84 -0.39
C THR A 12 47.51 46.38 -0.84
N LEU A 13 47.41 46.67 -2.14
CA LEU A 13 46.16 46.86 -2.87
C LEU A 13 45.51 45.48 -3.08
N LEU A 14 44.35 45.24 -2.47
CA LEU A 14 43.50 44.09 -2.81
C LEU A 14 42.48 44.48 -3.88
N PHE A 15 42.65 43.92 -5.07
CA PHE A 15 41.66 43.88 -6.14
C PHE A 15 40.54 42.90 -5.76
N ALA A 16 39.30 43.39 -5.64
CA ALA A 16 38.12 42.54 -5.51
C ALA A 16 37.67 42.06 -6.90
N LEU A 17 37.99 40.81 -7.24
CA LEU A 17 37.41 40.08 -8.36
C LEU A 17 36.03 39.53 -7.95
N VAL A 18 34.95 40.13 -8.46
CA VAL A 18 33.59 39.57 -8.36
C VAL A 18 33.43 38.54 -9.47
N LEU A 19 33.60 37.26 -9.13
CA LEU A 19 33.19 36.14 -9.98
C LEU A 19 31.68 35.95 -9.82
N ALA A 20 30.91 36.44 -10.79
CA ALA A 20 29.51 36.07 -10.97
C ALA A 20 29.46 34.63 -11.50
N GLY A 21 29.46 33.65 -10.59
CA GLY A 21 29.22 32.25 -10.89
C GLY A 21 27.73 31.98 -11.03
N CYS A 22 27.25 31.83 -12.26
CA CYS A 22 25.96 31.19 -12.55
C CYS A 22 26.04 29.71 -12.19
N SER A 23 25.78 29.36 -10.92
CA SER A 23 25.53 27.98 -10.55
C SER A 23 24.09 27.63 -10.92
N GLY A 24 23.92 27.08 -12.12
CA GLY A 24 22.75 26.28 -12.46
C GLY A 24 22.72 25.05 -11.55
N ALA A 25 22.06 25.17 -10.41
CA ALA A 25 21.67 24.02 -9.63
C ALA A 25 20.74 23.18 -10.52
N SER A 26 21.23 22.04 -10.98
CA SER A 26 20.40 20.98 -11.52
C SER A 26 19.38 20.63 -10.44
N GLY A 27 18.20 21.26 -10.50
CA GLY A 27 17.13 21.08 -9.54
C GLY A 27 16.75 19.61 -9.55
N HIS A 28 17.15 18.89 -8.50
CA HIS A 28 16.68 17.54 -8.24
C HIS A 28 15.19 17.67 -7.96
N ARG A 29 14.36 17.55 -9.00
CA ARG A 29 12.91 17.53 -8.82
C ARG A 29 12.59 16.28 -7.99
N PRO A 30 11.89 16.41 -6.85
CA PRO A 30 11.53 15.26 -6.05
C PRO A 30 10.67 14.31 -6.90
N ALA A 31 10.89 13.01 -6.76
CA ALA A 31 10.13 12.00 -7.47
C ALA A 31 8.63 12.15 -7.15
N VAL A 32 7.80 12.11 -8.19
CA VAL A 32 6.35 12.11 -8.03
C VAL A 32 5.91 10.78 -7.42
N ARG A 33 5.26 10.86 -6.26
CA ARG A 33 4.60 9.71 -5.65
C ARG A 33 3.14 9.70 -6.05
N VAL A 34 2.68 8.55 -6.52
CA VAL A 34 1.27 8.25 -6.78
C VAL A 34 0.85 7.28 -5.69
N GLY A 35 -0.23 7.59 -4.98
CA GLY A 35 -0.80 6.70 -3.97
C GLY A 35 -1.97 5.89 -4.51
N TYR A 36 -2.70 5.27 -3.60
CA TYR A 36 -4.01 4.70 -3.93
C TYR A 36 -5.08 5.77 -4.12
N PRO A 37 -6.17 5.47 -4.86
CA PRO A 37 -7.30 6.37 -5.00
C PRO A 37 -7.83 6.89 -3.66
N PHE A 38 -8.29 8.14 -3.66
CA PHE A 38 -8.89 8.83 -2.52
C PHE A 38 -8.00 8.86 -1.28
N ASP A 39 -6.70 9.06 -1.49
CA ASP A 39 -5.67 9.03 -0.44
C ASP A 39 -5.60 7.68 0.29
N GLY A 40 -5.94 6.58 -0.39
CA GLY A 40 -5.94 5.25 0.20
C GLY A 40 -6.96 5.08 1.33
N VAL A 41 -8.13 5.71 1.24
CA VAL A 41 -9.16 5.65 2.30
C VAL A 41 -9.58 4.21 2.69
N THR A 42 -9.46 3.26 1.77
CA THR A 42 -9.75 1.82 1.94
C THR A 42 -8.54 0.99 2.40
N ARG A 43 -7.39 1.63 2.65
CA ARG A 43 -6.12 0.98 3.02
C ARG A 43 -5.69 1.39 4.42
N PHE A 44 -5.39 0.43 5.28
CA PHE A 44 -4.76 0.70 6.58
C PHE A 44 -3.24 0.50 6.50
N SER A 45 -2.50 1.34 7.22
CA SER A 45 -1.07 1.08 7.46
C SER A 45 -0.90 -0.23 8.22
N GLU A 46 0.30 -0.79 8.17
CA GLU A 46 0.57 -2.08 8.81
C GLU A 46 0.32 -2.06 10.33
N ALA A 47 0.72 -0.98 11.01
CA ALA A 47 0.45 -0.79 12.44
C ALA A 47 -1.05 -0.65 12.75
N GLU A 48 -1.79 0.12 11.94
CA GLU A 48 -3.25 0.22 12.07
C GLU A 48 -3.93 -1.14 11.83
N ARG A 49 -3.49 -1.86 10.80
CA ARG A 49 -3.99 -3.20 10.49
C ARG A 49 -3.74 -4.17 11.65
N ARG A 50 -2.60 -4.06 12.37
CA ARG A 50 -2.29 -4.92 13.52
C ARG A 50 -3.28 -4.69 14.65
N VAL A 51 -3.41 -3.45 15.12
CA VAL A 51 -4.32 -3.13 16.23
C VAL A 51 -5.78 -3.49 15.92
N LEU A 52 -6.23 -3.31 14.67
CA LEU A 52 -7.57 -3.74 14.24
C LEU A 52 -7.74 -5.26 14.31
N HIS A 53 -6.76 -6.02 13.79
CA HIS A 53 -6.77 -7.48 13.81
C HIS A 53 -6.80 -8.01 15.25
N ASP A 54 -5.88 -7.53 16.10
CA ASP A 54 -5.76 -8.01 17.47
C ASP A 54 -7.05 -7.73 18.28
N ALA A 55 -7.67 -6.56 18.06
CA ALA A 55 -8.96 -6.23 18.67
C ALA A 55 -10.11 -7.10 18.16
N GLU A 56 -10.18 -7.37 16.85
CA GLU A 56 -11.19 -8.28 16.28
C GLU A 56 -11.03 -9.68 16.86
N GLU A 57 -9.82 -10.25 16.86
CA GLU A 57 -9.57 -11.61 17.37
C GLU A 57 -9.87 -11.73 18.87
N ARG A 58 -9.56 -10.69 19.67
CA ARG A 58 -9.92 -10.66 21.10
C ARG A 58 -11.44 -10.73 21.29
N LEU A 59 -12.19 -9.89 20.58
CA LEU A 59 -13.65 -9.88 20.67
C LEU A 59 -14.28 -11.19 20.15
N VAL A 60 -13.70 -11.80 19.11
CA VAL A 60 -14.12 -13.12 18.64
C VAL A 60 -13.88 -14.17 19.72
N ALA A 61 -12.71 -14.16 20.37
CA ALA A 61 -12.39 -15.08 21.45
C ALA A 61 -13.36 -14.94 22.64
N GLU A 62 -13.65 -13.70 23.05
CA GLU A 62 -14.63 -13.40 24.11
C GLU A 62 -16.03 -13.94 23.75
N CYS A 63 -16.50 -13.68 22.53
CA CYS A 63 -17.79 -14.17 22.06
C CYS A 63 -17.84 -15.71 22.01
N MET A 64 -16.81 -16.36 21.46
CA MET A 64 -16.75 -17.81 21.34
C MET A 64 -16.71 -18.50 22.71
N ASN A 65 -15.90 -17.99 23.64
CA ASN A 65 -15.82 -18.48 25.01
C ASN A 65 -17.17 -18.34 25.73
N SER A 66 -17.87 -17.22 25.53
CA SER A 66 -19.22 -17.02 26.10
C SER A 66 -20.25 -18.03 25.57
N ARG A 67 -20.04 -18.54 24.35
CA ARG A 67 -20.86 -19.57 23.69
C ARG A 67 -20.39 -21.00 23.98
N GLY A 68 -19.41 -21.17 24.87
CA GLY A 68 -18.90 -22.48 25.29
C GLY A 68 -17.95 -23.15 24.30
N PHE A 69 -17.33 -22.37 23.41
CA PHE A 69 -16.34 -22.87 22.47
C PHE A 69 -14.99 -22.23 22.71
N ASP A 70 -13.96 -23.04 22.90
CA ASP A 70 -12.59 -22.56 22.92
C ASP A 70 -12.23 -21.95 21.56
N TYR A 71 -11.58 -20.78 21.61
CA TYR A 71 -11.10 -20.08 20.45
C TYR A 71 -9.70 -19.54 20.70
N GLU A 72 -8.77 -19.96 19.85
CA GLU A 72 -7.41 -19.45 19.85
C GLU A 72 -7.32 -18.34 18.79
N PRO A 73 -7.02 -17.09 19.19
CA PRO A 73 -6.77 -16.00 18.28
C PRO A 73 -5.80 -16.40 17.18
N SER A 74 -6.17 -16.16 15.94
CA SER A 74 -5.30 -16.36 14.81
C SER A 74 -4.16 -15.33 14.84
N GLU A 75 -2.93 -15.83 14.86
CA GLU A 75 -1.79 -14.99 14.59
C GLU A 75 -1.92 -14.45 13.16
N ARG A 76 -1.61 -13.17 12.98
CA ARG A 76 -1.62 -12.61 11.66
C ARG A 76 -0.55 -13.30 10.80
N GLY A 77 -0.95 -13.83 9.65
CA GLY A 77 -0.01 -14.17 8.59
C GLY A 77 0.91 -13.00 8.27
N GLY A 78 2.18 -13.31 7.97
CA GLY A 78 3.28 -12.34 7.86
C GLY A 78 2.95 -11.06 7.10
N GLU A 79 3.58 -9.97 7.54
CA GLU A 79 3.49 -8.60 7.03
C GLU A 79 3.31 -8.53 5.50
N GLU A 80 2.17 -7.99 5.06
CA GLU A 80 2.00 -7.54 3.68
C GLU A 80 2.62 -6.14 3.55
N SER A 81 3.92 -6.08 3.26
CA SER A 81 4.44 -4.89 2.59
C SER A 81 3.82 -4.87 1.18
N GLY A 82 2.68 -4.21 1.08
CA GLY A 82 1.97 -4.01 -0.18
C GLY A 82 2.75 -3.05 -1.08
N ALA A 83 2.40 -3.02 -2.36
CA ALA A 83 2.80 -1.91 -3.22
C ALA A 83 2.19 -0.61 -2.65
N ASP A 84 2.91 0.52 -2.74
CA ASP A 84 2.39 1.82 -2.26
C ASP A 84 1.33 2.41 -3.20
N ASN A 85 1.14 1.80 -4.36
CA ASN A 85 0.18 2.18 -5.39
C ASN A 85 -0.33 0.94 -6.14
N PRO A 86 -1.50 1.04 -6.79
CA PRO A 86 -2.09 -0.08 -7.54
C PRO A 86 -1.56 -0.24 -8.97
N TYR A 87 -0.65 0.62 -9.44
CA TYR A 87 -0.29 0.74 -10.86
C TYR A 87 1.05 0.08 -11.21
N GLY A 88 1.77 -0.46 -10.22
CA GLY A 88 3.13 -0.99 -10.42
C GLY A 88 4.20 0.11 -10.53
N LEU A 89 3.89 1.34 -10.09
CA LEU A 89 4.84 2.44 -10.12
C LEU A 89 5.90 2.25 -9.03
N LEU A 90 7.14 2.59 -9.37
CA LEU A 90 8.29 2.40 -8.52
C LEU A 90 9.12 3.68 -8.44
N THR A 91 9.45 4.13 -7.22
CA THR A 91 10.40 5.24 -7.05
C THR A 91 11.83 4.71 -7.13
N PRO A 92 12.80 5.55 -7.54
CA PRO A 92 14.21 5.13 -7.57
C PRO A 92 14.72 4.62 -6.21
N GLU A 93 14.26 5.22 -5.11
CA GLU A 93 14.65 4.80 -3.76
C GLU A 93 14.10 3.41 -3.43
N ARG A 94 12.79 3.18 -3.65
CA ARG A 94 12.18 1.86 -3.42
C ARG A 94 12.79 0.79 -4.31
N ALA A 95 13.11 1.11 -5.56
CA ALA A 95 13.78 0.19 -6.47
C ALA A 95 15.14 -0.28 -5.96
N ALA A 96 15.92 0.64 -5.40
CA ALA A 96 17.25 0.37 -4.88
C ALA A 96 17.22 -0.36 -3.53
N ASP A 97 16.30 0.02 -2.65
CA ASP A 97 16.25 -0.50 -1.27
C ASP A 97 15.51 -1.84 -1.19
N ASP A 98 14.35 -1.94 -1.85
CA ASP A 98 13.42 -3.07 -1.69
C ASP A 98 13.13 -3.83 -2.99
N GLY A 99 13.54 -3.29 -4.16
CA GLY A 99 13.14 -3.82 -5.46
C GLY A 99 11.62 -3.79 -5.67
N TYR A 100 11.03 -4.93 -5.99
CA TYR A 100 9.56 -5.10 -6.01
C TYR A 100 8.99 -5.55 -4.64
N GLY A 101 9.85 -5.79 -3.64
CA GLY A 101 9.52 -6.32 -2.32
C GLY A 101 9.11 -7.80 -2.30
N MET A 102 9.26 -8.53 -3.40
CA MET A 102 8.76 -9.91 -3.52
C MET A 102 9.66 -10.92 -2.82
N THR A 103 10.97 -10.86 -3.04
CA THR A 103 11.91 -11.81 -2.46
C THR A 103 11.98 -11.66 -0.95
N MET A 104 12.06 -10.42 -0.44
CA MET A 104 12.02 -10.16 1.01
C MET A 104 10.73 -10.67 1.66
N ARG A 105 9.58 -10.49 0.99
CA ARG A 105 8.31 -11.07 1.47
C ARG A 105 8.33 -12.59 1.44
N ALA A 106 8.88 -13.20 0.40
CA ALA A 106 9.00 -14.65 0.29
C ALA A 106 9.93 -15.23 1.38
N VAL A 107 11.05 -14.56 1.70
CA VAL A 107 11.91 -14.92 2.83
C VAL A 107 11.11 -14.88 4.12
N ARG A 108 10.45 -13.74 4.41
CA ARG A 108 9.64 -13.58 5.63
C ARG A 108 8.58 -14.66 5.76
N ASN A 109 7.84 -14.93 4.69
CA ASN A 109 6.80 -15.96 4.64
C ASN A 109 7.35 -17.39 4.72
N SER A 110 8.64 -17.61 4.44
CA SER A 110 9.30 -18.91 4.61
C SER A 110 9.85 -19.09 6.03
N SER A 111 10.17 -17.99 6.72
CA SER A 111 10.68 -17.97 8.09
C SER A 111 9.59 -17.89 9.16
N VAL A 112 8.45 -17.27 8.87
CA VAL A 112 7.20 -17.63 9.56
C VAL A 112 6.94 -19.04 9.07
N GLY A 113 6.98 -20.04 9.94
CA GLY A 113 6.75 -21.42 9.54
C GLY A 113 5.52 -21.48 8.64
N LYS A 114 5.49 -22.44 7.71
CA LYS A 114 4.20 -22.90 7.17
C LYS A 114 3.44 -23.54 8.33
N ASP A 115 3.03 -22.74 9.31
CA ASP A 115 1.81 -22.98 10.03
C ASP A 115 0.76 -22.89 8.94
N GLU A 116 0.53 -24.06 8.36
CA GLU A 116 -0.77 -24.43 7.89
C GLU A 116 -1.73 -24.10 9.02
N ALA A 117 -2.16 -22.83 9.07
CA ALA A 117 -3.56 -22.47 9.23
C ALA A 117 -4.34 -23.05 8.04
N ARG A 118 -4.12 -24.35 7.73
CA ARG A 118 -5.21 -25.25 7.47
C ARG A 118 -6.14 -25.00 8.63
N THR A 119 -7.18 -24.25 8.32
CA THR A 119 -8.53 -24.52 8.76
C THR A 119 -8.60 -26.00 9.10
N LYS A 120 -8.29 -26.35 10.36
CA LYS A 120 -8.98 -27.44 11.02
C LYS A 120 -10.40 -26.92 11.04
N ARG A 121 -11.10 -27.16 9.93
CA ARG A 121 -12.54 -27.04 9.82
C ARG A 121 -13.04 -27.66 11.11
N SER A 122 -13.74 -26.88 11.90
CA SER A 122 -14.20 -27.33 13.20
C SER A 122 -14.77 -28.74 13.05
N GLU A 123 -14.34 -29.67 13.90
CA GLU A 123 -14.92 -31.01 13.94
C GLU A 123 -16.41 -30.97 14.41
N SER A 124 -16.93 -29.79 14.78
CA SER A 124 -18.32 -29.52 15.18
C SER A 124 -19.00 -28.42 14.33
N PRO A 125 -20.14 -28.71 13.67
CA PRO A 125 -21.00 -27.74 13.01
C PRO A 125 -21.58 -26.65 13.93
N GLU A 126 -21.75 -26.93 15.23
CA GLU A 126 -22.23 -25.97 16.22
C GLU A 126 -21.21 -24.84 16.43
N ARG A 127 -19.93 -25.20 16.55
CA ARG A 127 -18.84 -24.23 16.66
C ARG A 127 -18.72 -23.36 15.41
N ASP A 128 -18.83 -23.95 14.21
CA ASP A 128 -18.78 -23.18 12.95
C ASP A 128 -19.95 -22.18 12.85
N ARG A 129 -21.15 -22.59 13.27
CA ARG A 129 -22.31 -21.69 13.36
C ARG A 129 -22.11 -20.60 14.41
N ALA A 130 -21.48 -20.89 15.55
CA ALA A 130 -21.17 -19.87 16.55
C ALA A 130 -20.18 -18.83 16.00
N LEU A 131 -19.15 -19.27 15.27
CA LEU A 131 -18.12 -18.40 14.72
C LEU A 131 -18.63 -17.57 13.53
N THR A 132 -19.23 -18.23 12.55
CA THR A 132 -19.55 -17.64 11.24
C THR A 132 -21.02 -17.23 11.09
N GLY A 133 -21.89 -17.69 12.00
CA GLY A 133 -23.33 -17.45 11.98
C GLY A 133 -24.11 -18.52 11.22
N THR A 134 -25.41 -18.31 11.06
CA THR A 134 -26.34 -19.26 10.44
C THR A 134 -26.94 -18.74 9.14
N GLU A 135 -27.34 -19.66 8.25
CA GLU A 135 -28.02 -19.33 6.99
C GLU A 135 -29.31 -18.52 7.22
N GLU A 136 -30.08 -18.86 8.25
CA GLU A 136 -31.36 -18.22 8.59
C GLU A 136 -31.21 -16.75 8.97
N ASN A 137 -30.04 -16.37 9.49
CA ASN A 137 -29.72 -15.02 9.92
C ASN A 137 -28.84 -14.24 8.93
N ARG A 138 -28.71 -14.74 7.69
CA ARG A 138 -28.06 -14.01 6.60
C ARG A 138 -28.88 -12.79 6.22
N LYS A 139 -28.19 -11.65 6.12
CA LYS A 139 -28.75 -10.41 5.60
C LYS A 139 -27.91 -9.93 4.43
N THR A 140 -28.58 -9.36 3.45
CA THR A 140 -27.95 -8.73 2.30
C THR A 140 -28.04 -7.22 2.44
N ILE A 141 -26.90 -6.54 2.24
CA ILE A 141 -26.86 -5.09 2.05
C ILE A 141 -26.37 -4.80 0.64
N THR A 142 -26.99 -3.81 0.00
CA THR A 142 -26.55 -3.32 -1.32
C THR A 142 -25.84 -1.98 -1.14
N THR A 143 -24.64 -1.85 -1.69
CA THR A 143 -23.87 -0.60 -1.73
C THR A 143 -24.47 0.41 -2.71
N GLU A 144 -23.97 1.65 -2.71
CA GLU A 144 -24.44 2.67 -3.69
C GLU A 144 -24.00 2.34 -5.12
N THR A 145 -22.94 1.54 -5.27
CA THR A 145 -22.41 1.02 -6.54
C THR A 145 -23.12 -0.25 -7.01
N GLY A 146 -24.09 -0.78 -6.25
CA GLY A 146 -24.87 -1.97 -6.60
C GLY A 146 -24.27 -3.29 -6.15
N THR A 147 -23.08 -3.30 -5.52
CA THR A 147 -22.49 -4.50 -4.91
C THR A 147 -23.34 -5.00 -3.76
N GLU A 148 -23.71 -6.28 -3.81
CA GLU A 148 -24.43 -6.97 -2.75
C GLU A 148 -23.46 -7.70 -1.82
N LEU A 149 -23.65 -7.52 -0.52
CA LEU A 149 -22.85 -8.15 0.53
C LEU A 149 -23.79 -8.95 1.41
N THR A 150 -23.52 -10.25 1.53
CA THR A 150 -24.33 -11.16 2.34
C THR A 150 -23.49 -11.72 3.47
N PHE A 151 -23.96 -11.53 4.70
CA PHE A 151 -23.31 -12.05 5.90
C PHE A 151 -24.35 -12.48 6.93
N ALA A 152 -24.02 -13.52 7.70
CA ALA A 152 -24.82 -13.93 8.83
C ALA A 152 -24.61 -12.95 9.99
N THR A 153 -25.71 -12.52 10.62
CA THR A 153 -25.67 -11.46 11.64
C THR A 153 -25.57 -11.97 13.08
N ASP A 154 -25.55 -13.28 13.26
CA ASP A 154 -25.54 -13.98 14.55
C ASP A 154 -24.19 -14.65 14.89
N GLY A 155 -23.20 -14.57 14.01
CA GLY A 155 -21.85 -15.12 14.24
C GLY A 155 -20.93 -14.20 15.03
N CYS A 156 -20.00 -14.78 15.79
CA CYS A 156 -18.99 -14.02 16.56
C CYS A 156 -18.10 -13.13 15.68
N LEU A 157 -17.79 -13.55 14.45
CA LEU A 157 -17.05 -12.70 13.50
C LEU A 157 -17.82 -11.41 13.16
N HIS A 158 -19.13 -11.51 12.97
CA HIS A 158 -19.97 -10.35 12.66
C HIS A 158 -20.13 -9.42 13.86
N GLU A 159 -20.27 -9.99 15.06
CA GLU A 159 -20.37 -9.27 16.31
C GLU A 159 -19.12 -8.44 16.58
N ALA A 160 -17.94 -9.08 16.55
CA ALA A 160 -16.64 -8.43 16.73
C ALA A 160 -16.42 -7.32 15.69
N ARG A 161 -16.67 -7.59 14.40
CA ARG A 161 -16.54 -6.60 13.32
C ARG A 161 -17.48 -5.41 13.54
N THR A 162 -18.71 -5.66 14.00
CA THR A 162 -19.68 -4.58 14.26
C THR A 162 -19.24 -3.69 15.41
N GLU A 163 -18.65 -4.27 16.45
CA GLU A 163 -18.10 -3.53 17.60
C GLU A 163 -16.89 -2.67 17.21
N VAL A 164 -15.97 -3.23 16.41
CA VAL A 164 -14.78 -2.50 15.96
C VAL A 164 -15.16 -1.40 14.98
N TYR A 165 -15.88 -1.71 13.90
CA TYR A 165 -16.05 -0.77 12.78
C TYR A 165 -17.39 -0.01 12.77
N GLY A 166 -18.40 -0.54 13.46
CA GLY A 166 -19.76 -0.01 13.46
C GLY A 166 -20.61 -0.47 12.26
N LYS A 167 -21.93 -0.47 12.45
CA LYS A 167 -22.93 -1.02 11.51
C LYS A 167 -22.94 -0.40 10.10
N SER A 168 -22.48 0.84 9.94
CA SER A 168 -22.43 1.50 8.62
C SER A 168 -21.12 1.30 7.88
N TRP A 169 -20.13 0.62 8.49
CA TRP A 169 -18.81 0.38 7.91
C TRP A 169 -18.87 -0.32 6.56
N ASP A 170 -19.48 -1.50 6.47
CA ASP A 170 -19.39 -2.32 5.26
C ASP A 170 -19.96 -1.57 4.04
N ARG A 171 -21.13 -0.96 4.18
CA ARG A 171 -21.71 -0.12 3.12
C ARG A 171 -20.74 1.00 2.72
N ALA A 172 -20.12 1.68 3.69
CA ALA A 172 -19.21 2.78 3.41
C ALA A 172 -17.91 2.32 2.73
N PHE A 173 -17.31 1.27 3.27
CA PHE A 173 -16.05 0.69 2.83
C PHE A 173 -16.16 0.11 1.43
N TYR A 174 -17.14 -0.76 1.20
CA TYR A 174 -17.28 -1.44 -0.10
C TYR A 174 -17.71 -0.48 -1.21
N THR A 175 -18.55 0.52 -0.93
CA THR A 175 -18.83 1.58 -1.92
C THR A 175 -17.55 2.30 -2.33
N MET A 176 -16.71 2.72 -1.38
CA MET A 176 -15.44 3.40 -1.71
C MET A 176 -14.41 2.46 -2.33
N GLN A 177 -14.44 1.16 -2.00
CA GLN A 177 -13.59 0.15 -2.62
C GLN A 177 -13.94 -0.02 -4.10
N ASP A 178 -15.23 -0.10 -4.42
CA ASP A 178 -15.71 -0.19 -5.80
C ASP A 178 -15.32 1.05 -6.61
N LEU A 179 -15.53 2.25 -6.05
CA LEU A 179 -15.10 3.50 -6.68
C LEU A 179 -13.58 3.56 -6.84
N SER A 180 -12.80 3.06 -5.88
CA SER A 180 -11.34 2.99 -6.00
C SER A 180 -10.94 2.05 -7.15
N ASN A 181 -11.62 0.91 -7.28
CA ASN A 181 -11.40 -0.04 -8.37
C ASN A 181 -11.80 0.55 -9.73
N GLU A 182 -12.86 1.36 -9.77
CA GLU A 182 -13.27 2.11 -10.96
C GLU A 182 -12.20 3.12 -11.38
N VAL A 183 -11.68 3.93 -10.45
CA VAL A 183 -10.57 4.86 -10.70
C VAL A 183 -9.35 4.10 -11.24
N ILE A 184 -8.99 2.97 -10.64
CA ILE A 184 -7.86 2.16 -11.11
C ILE A 184 -8.08 1.68 -12.55
N ARG A 185 -9.27 1.16 -12.86
CA ARG A 185 -9.63 0.75 -14.23
C ARG A 185 -9.59 1.93 -15.19
N GLY A 186 -10.15 3.08 -14.83
CA GLY A 186 -10.14 4.30 -15.64
C GLY A 186 -8.72 4.76 -15.96
N VAL A 187 -7.82 4.75 -14.97
CA VAL A 187 -6.40 5.08 -15.17
C VAL A 187 -5.71 4.07 -16.08
N THR A 188 -5.78 2.78 -15.77
CA THR A 188 -5.08 1.74 -16.57
C THR A 188 -5.65 1.57 -17.97
N GLY A 189 -6.91 1.95 -18.19
CA GLY A 189 -7.57 1.94 -19.49
C GLY A 189 -7.45 3.25 -20.27
N SER A 190 -6.79 4.27 -19.72
CA SER A 190 -6.65 5.58 -20.38
C SER A 190 -5.63 5.52 -21.52
N ALA A 191 -5.84 6.37 -22.54
CA ALA A 191 -4.93 6.48 -23.67
C ALA A 191 -3.55 7.03 -23.22
N GLU A 192 -3.57 7.97 -22.27
CA GLU A 192 -2.37 8.59 -21.69
C GLU A 192 -1.51 7.57 -20.94
N PHE A 193 -2.13 6.73 -20.10
CA PHE A 193 -1.43 5.66 -19.40
C PHE A 193 -0.88 4.62 -20.37
N SER A 194 -1.69 4.21 -21.36
CA SER A 194 -1.28 3.23 -22.38
C SER A 194 -0.09 3.73 -23.20
N GLU A 195 -0.09 5.00 -23.61
CA GLU A 195 1.01 5.61 -24.35
C GLU A 195 2.27 5.77 -23.50
N ALA A 196 2.12 6.12 -22.22
CA ALA A 196 3.26 6.15 -21.30
C ALA A 196 3.85 4.74 -21.06
N GLN A 197 3.00 3.71 -20.93
CA GLN A 197 3.44 2.33 -20.83
C GLN A 197 4.15 1.84 -22.10
N ARG A 198 3.69 2.24 -23.29
CA ARG A 198 4.35 1.92 -24.56
C ARG A 198 5.77 2.51 -24.63
N ARG A 199 5.94 3.79 -24.25
CA ARG A 199 7.26 4.43 -24.17
C ARG A 199 8.15 3.78 -23.11
N TRP A 200 7.57 3.36 -21.99
CA TRP A 200 8.29 2.60 -20.96
C TRP A 200 8.78 1.26 -21.51
N SER A 201 7.94 0.54 -22.25
CA SER A 201 8.27 -0.75 -22.88
C SER A 201 9.45 -0.60 -23.84
N GLU A 202 9.45 0.43 -24.71
CA GLU A 202 10.57 0.75 -25.60
C GLU A 202 11.89 1.01 -24.84
N CYS A 203 11.81 1.67 -23.67
CA CYS A 203 12.96 1.90 -22.80
C CYS A 203 13.49 0.59 -22.21
N MET A 204 12.60 -0.30 -21.76
CA MET A 204 12.97 -1.61 -21.22
C MET A 204 13.60 -2.50 -22.30
N SER A 205 13.02 -2.57 -23.50
CA SER A 205 13.59 -3.33 -24.62
C SER A 205 14.97 -2.79 -25.02
N SER A 206 15.15 -1.46 -25.02
CA SER A 206 16.47 -0.85 -25.25
C SER A 206 17.52 -1.22 -24.19
N ALA A 207 17.08 -1.60 -23.00
CA ALA A 207 17.92 -2.12 -21.92
C ALA A 207 18.04 -3.66 -21.92
N GLY A 208 17.49 -4.34 -22.94
CA GLY A 208 17.55 -5.80 -23.08
C GLY A 208 16.43 -6.56 -22.36
N HIS A 209 15.35 -5.88 -21.96
CA HIS A 209 14.23 -6.47 -21.25
C HIS A 209 12.93 -6.34 -22.06
N GLU A 210 12.44 -7.45 -22.62
CA GLU A 210 11.22 -7.45 -23.43
C GLU A 210 9.95 -7.57 -22.57
N TYR A 211 9.31 -6.44 -22.29
CA TYR A 211 8.07 -6.37 -21.52
C TYR A 211 7.06 -5.41 -22.15
N GLU A 212 5.85 -5.89 -22.41
CA GLU A 212 4.76 -5.07 -22.98
C GLU A 212 4.06 -4.19 -21.92
N THR A 213 4.05 -4.64 -20.66
CA THR A 213 3.34 -3.98 -19.57
C THR A 213 4.17 -3.98 -18.29
N LEU A 214 3.85 -3.05 -17.39
CA LEU A 214 4.48 -2.95 -16.06
C LEU A 214 4.35 -4.25 -15.24
N GLN A 215 3.36 -5.10 -15.55
CA GLN A 215 3.16 -6.39 -14.90
C GLN A 215 4.18 -7.46 -15.34
N GLY A 216 4.85 -7.27 -16.47
CA GLY A 216 5.82 -8.22 -17.02
C GLY A 216 6.97 -8.52 -16.05
N PRO A 217 7.75 -7.52 -15.60
CA PRO A 217 8.83 -7.70 -14.64
C PRO A 217 8.37 -8.36 -13.33
N LEU A 218 7.26 -7.88 -12.78
CA LEU A 218 6.63 -8.41 -11.56
C LEU A 218 6.29 -9.91 -11.71
N ARG A 219 5.75 -10.30 -12.86
CA ARG A 219 5.43 -11.70 -13.17
C ARG A 219 6.69 -12.55 -13.27
N THR A 220 7.75 -12.06 -13.94
CA THR A 220 9.02 -12.80 -14.06
C THR A 220 9.63 -13.12 -12.69
N ILE A 221 9.64 -12.16 -11.76
CA ILE A 221 10.16 -12.40 -10.40
C ILE A 221 9.27 -13.38 -9.65
N ARG A 222 7.94 -13.24 -9.75
CA ARG A 222 7.00 -14.17 -9.11
C ARG A 222 7.19 -15.61 -9.59
N GLU A 223 7.27 -15.82 -10.90
CA GLU A 223 7.49 -17.16 -11.49
C GLU A 223 8.79 -17.79 -10.97
N LYS A 224 9.88 -17.02 -10.91
CA LYS A 224 11.16 -17.51 -10.37
C LYS A 224 11.09 -17.84 -8.88
N LEU A 225 10.39 -17.04 -8.08
CA LEU A 225 10.17 -17.32 -6.67
C LEU A 225 9.33 -18.58 -6.47
N ASP A 226 8.31 -18.80 -7.29
CA ASP A 226 7.47 -20.00 -7.23
C ASP A 226 8.25 -21.26 -7.61
N GLU A 227 9.15 -21.17 -8.59
CA GLU A 227 9.98 -22.29 -9.07
C GLU A 227 11.16 -22.63 -8.15
N GLN A 228 11.86 -21.61 -7.63
CA GLN A 228 13.18 -21.77 -7.01
C GLN A 228 13.22 -21.34 -5.55
N GLY A 229 12.15 -20.71 -5.05
CA GLY A 229 12.13 -20.08 -3.74
C GLY A 229 12.95 -18.78 -3.68
N PRO A 230 12.97 -18.12 -2.50
CA PRO A 230 13.75 -16.91 -2.31
C PRO A 230 15.25 -17.24 -2.16
N THR A 231 16.03 -16.98 -3.20
CA THR A 231 17.50 -17.09 -3.17
C THR A 231 18.16 -15.72 -3.33
N GLU A 232 19.44 -15.61 -2.98
CA GLU A 232 20.23 -14.39 -3.21
C GLU A 232 20.31 -14.02 -4.70
N GLU A 233 20.35 -15.02 -5.59
CA GLU A 233 20.30 -14.81 -7.04
C GLU A 233 18.99 -14.16 -7.48
N ILE A 234 17.85 -14.65 -6.98
CA ILE A 234 16.53 -14.07 -7.31
C ILE A 234 16.39 -12.67 -6.70
N ALA A 235 16.92 -12.44 -5.50
CA ALA A 235 16.95 -11.11 -4.89
C ALA A 235 17.78 -10.13 -5.73
N GLY A 236 18.97 -10.53 -6.19
CA GLY A 236 19.82 -9.70 -7.04
C GLY A 236 19.18 -9.41 -8.40
N LEU A 237 18.51 -10.39 -8.99
CA LEU A 237 17.74 -10.20 -10.22
C LEU A 237 16.57 -9.21 -10.01
N GLU A 238 15.82 -9.37 -8.92
CA GLU A 238 14.72 -8.47 -8.57
C GLU A 238 15.19 -7.03 -8.45
N LEU A 239 16.26 -6.78 -7.68
CA LEU A 239 16.83 -5.45 -7.49
C LEU A 239 17.30 -4.84 -8.82
N SER A 240 18.10 -5.58 -9.58
CA SER A 240 18.61 -5.08 -10.88
C SER A 240 17.48 -4.75 -11.85
N LEU A 241 16.44 -5.57 -11.91
CA LEU A 241 15.30 -5.38 -12.79
C LEU A 241 14.43 -4.20 -12.32
N ALA A 242 14.17 -4.11 -11.03
CA ALA A 242 13.40 -3.03 -10.41
C ALA A 242 14.09 -1.67 -10.59
N GLU A 243 15.42 -1.59 -10.45
CA GLU A 243 16.16 -0.36 -10.70
C GLU A 243 16.05 0.08 -12.17
N GLN A 244 16.15 -0.85 -13.13
CA GLN A 244 16.00 -0.56 -14.55
C GLN A 244 14.58 -0.10 -14.89
N ASP A 245 13.59 -0.76 -14.30
CA ASP A 245 12.18 -0.40 -14.39
C ASP A 245 11.95 1.04 -13.88
N ALA A 246 12.36 1.36 -12.65
CA ALA A 246 12.21 2.70 -12.09
C ALA A 246 12.92 3.78 -12.93
N ARG A 247 14.10 3.48 -13.51
CA ARG A 247 14.79 4.38 -14.45
C ARG A 247 13.92 4.65 -15.69
N CYS A 248 13.33 3.61 -16.28
CA CYS A 248 12.45 3.75 -17.44
C CYS A 248 11.16 4.47 -17.10
N GLN A 249 10.51 4.16 -15.97
CA GLN A 249 9.29 4.84 -15.52
C GLN A 249 9.54 6.34 -15.34
N ARG A 250 10.67 6.72 -14.71
CA ARG A 250 11.06 8.12 -14.54
C ARG A 250 11.34 8.81 -15.87
N ARG A 251 12.01 8.13 -16.81
CA ARG A 251 12.35 8.70 -18.13
C ARG A 251 11.11 9.08 -18.94
N VAL A 252 10.03 8.33 -18.79
CA VAL A 252 8.78 8.56 -19.55
C VAL A 252 7.71 9.31 -18.76
N GLU A 253 8.04 9.78 -17.55
CA GLU A 253 7.14 10.54 -16.67
C GLU A 253 5.84 9.77 -16.38
N LEU A 254 5.99 8.46 -16.15
CA LEU A 254 4.86 7.55 -15.97
C LEU A 254 4.05 7.91 -14.71
N ALA A 255 4.74 8.27 -13.61
CA ALA A 255 4.11 8.64 -12.35
C ALA A 255 3.33 9.95 -12.45
N GLU A 256 3.88 10.94 -13.16
CA GLU A 256 3.24 12.22 -13.44
C GLU A 256 1.95 12.03 -14.25
N THR A 257 2.04 11.24 -15.32
CA THR A 257 0.90 10.91 -16.19
C THR A 257 -0.18 10.18 -15.40
N THR A 258 0.21 9.14 -14.65
CA THR A 258 -0.71 8.35 -13.82
C THR A 258 -1.42 9.22 -12.79
N ARG A 259 -0.70 10.13 -12.11
CA ARG A 259 -1.29 11.02 -11.11
C ARG A 259 -2.33 11.97 -11.71
N GLU A 260 -2.06 12.53 -12.89
CA GLU A 260 -2.99 13.45 -13.53
C GLU A 260 -4.27 12.73 -13.96
N VAL A 261 -4.13 11.55 -14.59
CA VAL A 261 -5.27 10.72 -14.96
C VAL A 261 -6.05 10.29 -13.70
N GLN A 262 -5.35 9.85 -12.64
CA GLN A 262 -6.00 9.46 -11.39
C GLN A 262 -6.83 10.61 -10.79
N ARG A 263 -6.30 11.83 -10.76
CA ARG A 263 -7.03 12.99 -10.24
C ARG A 263 -8.35 13.21 -11.00
N VAL A 264 -8.31 13.11 -12.32
CA VAL A 264 -9.50 13.25 -13.17
C VAL A 264 -10.50 12.12 -12.92
N GLU A 265 -10.04 10.88 -12.83
CA GLU A 265 -10.90 9.73 -12.56
C GLU A 265 -11.48 9.75 -11.14
N GLU A 266 -10.73 10.20 -10.13
CA GLU A 266 -11.22 10.41 -8.77
C GLU A 266 -12.31 11.48 -8.71
N GLU A 267 -12.15 12.59 -9.45
CA GLU A 267 -13.16 13.65 -9.50
C GLU A 267 -14.48 13.15 -10.09
N LYS A 268 -14.42 12.35 -11.16
CA LYS A 268 -15.58 11.70 -11.78
C LYS A 268 -16.23 10.69 -10.83
N ALA A 269 -15.45 9.78 -10.25
CA ALA A 269 -15.95 8.75 -9.35
C ALA A 269 -16.57 9.32 -8.05
N LEU A 270 -16.23 10.55 -7.66
CA LEU A 270 -16.81 11.22 -6.49
C LEU A 270 -18.09 12.01 -6.79
N GLU A 271 -18.54 12.10 -8.05
CA GLU A 271 -19.85 12.67 -8.36
C GLU A 271 -20.94 11.89 -7.61
N GLY A 272 -21.71 12.57 -6.75
CA GLY A 272 -22.70 11.91 -5.88
C GLY A 272 -22.14 11.22 -4.61
N HIS A 273 -20.86 10.86 -4.56
CA HIS A 273 -20.29 10.04 -3.47
C HIS A 273 -19.40 10.80 -2.46
N ARG A 274 -19.30 12.12 -2.55
CA ARG A 274 -18.49 12.92 -1.59
C ARG A 274 -18.88 12.72 -0.12
N ALA A 275 -20.17 12.52 0.17
CA ALA A 275 -20.64 12.25 1.52
C ALA A 275 -20.14 10.89 2.04
N ARG A 276 -20.14 9.87 1.17
CA ARG A 276 -19.66 8.51 1.43
C ARG A 276 -18.16 8.49 1.77
N LEU A 277 -17.35 9.24 1.01
CA LEU A 277 -15.92 9.40 1.32
C LEU A 277 -15.70 10.02 2.72
N LYS A 278 -16.44 11.08 3.06
CA LYS A 278 -16.37 11.73 4.38
C LYS A 278 -16.80 10.79 5.50
N GLU A 279 -17.86 10.01 5.27
CA GLU A 279 -18.34 9.01 6.22
C GLU A 279 -17.27 7.95 6.49
N LEU A 280 -16.69 7.35 5.43
CA LEU A 280 -15.67 6.31 5.61
C LEU A 280 -14.44 6.85 6.36
N ARG A 281 -13.99 8.07 6.06
CA ARG A 281 -12.90 8.72 6.82
C ARG A 281 -13.24 8.85 8.31
N ARG A 282 -14.49 9.16 8.67
CA ARG A 282 -14.93 9.22 10.07
C ARG A 282 -14.97 7.84 10.70
N LEU A 283 -15.57 6.86 10.02
CA LEU A 283 -15.68 5.49 10.52
C LEU A 283 -14.29 4.85 10.72
N ARG A 284 -13.35 5.13 9.83
CA ARG A 284 -11.96 4.67 9.95
C ARG A 284 -11.32 5.12 11.26
N ARG A 285 -11.45 6.41 11.58
CA ARG A 285 -10.93 6.95 12.85
C ARG A 285 -11.65 6.35 14.06
N ALA A 286 -12.96 6.16 13.96
CA ALA A 286 -13.74 5.53 15.02
C ALA A 286 -13.30 4.07 15.24
N ALA A 287 -13.05 3.32 14.18
CA ALA A 287 -12.61 1.93 14.26
C ALA A 287 -11.24 1.79 14.95
N LEU A 288 -10.29 2.66 14.60
CA LEU A 288 -8.99 2.68 15.26
C LEU A 288 -9.07 3.06 16.74
N ASN A 289 -10.00 3.95 17.09
CA ASN A 289 -10.23 4.29 18.49
C ASN A 289 -10.91 3.14 19.24
N SER A 290 -11.92 2.49 18.64
CA SER A 290 -12.59 1.31 19.19
C SER A 290 -11.60 0.19 19.45
N ALA A 291 -10.80 -0.17 18.45
CA ALA A 291 -9.77 -1.20 18.58
C ALA A 291 -8.75 -0.89 19.68
N ARG A 292 -8.28 0.36 19.79
CA ARG A 292 -7.38 0.76 20.89
C ARG A 292 -8.02 0.66 22.26
N SER A 293 -9.32 0.98 22.39
CA SER A 293 -10.05 0.82 23.65
C SER A 293 -10.16 -0.65 24.04
N VAL A 294 -10.55 -1.52 23.10
CA VAL A 294 -10.60 -2.98 23.31
C VAL A 294 -9.25 -3.51 23.78
N MET A 295 -8.14 -3.04 23.20
CA MET A 295 -6.80 -3.42 23.60
C MET A 295 -6.32 -2.79 24.93
N ALA A 296 -7.00 -1.77 25.44
CA ALA A 296 -6.62 -1.06 26.67
C ALA A 296 -7.40 -1.52 27.92
N ASP A 297 -8.52 -2.23 27.75
CA ASP A 297 -9.34 -2.79 28.84
C ASP A 297 -8.67 -4.05 29.46
N GLU A 298 -7.39 -3.95 29.80
CA GLU A 298 -6.58 -4.94 30.53
C GLU A 298 -6.38 -4.54 32.02
#